data_AF-A0A968Q7B4-F1
#
_entry.id   AF-A0A968Q7B4-F1
#
_cell.length_a   1.000
_cell.length_b   1.000
_cell.length_c   1.000
_cell.angle_alpha   90.00
_cell.angle_beta   90.00
_cell.angle_gamma   90.00
#
_symmetry.space_group_name_H-M   'P 1'
#
loop_
_entity.id
_entity.type
_entity.pdbx_description
1 polymer ?
#
loop_
_entity_poly.entity_id
_entity_poly.type
_entity_poly.pdbx_seq_one_letter_code
_entity_poly.pdbx_strand_id
1 'polypeptide(L)'
;MTEPVQVTSNPGSHGLDSASDPGQVVVAPGVAQANNVILGAARGCRLVISPGVCLGCDVIVQAARGDLVIEPGAILGSGVLVVGRGLHWSARLHWIKQHAD
;
A
#
# COMPACT_ATOMS: atom_id res chain seq x y z
N MET A 1 -17.50 2.92 11.78
CA MET A 1 -17.52 1.50 11.37
C MET A 1 -16.48 1.37 10.27
N THR A 2 -15.32 0.80 10.57
CA THR A 2 -14.23 0.64 9.59
C THR A 2 -14.48 -0.64 8.83
N GLU A 3 -14.69 -0.56 7.51
CA GLU A 3 -14.87 -1.74 6.67
C GLU A 3 -13.60 -2.60 6.69
N PRO A 4 -13.69 -3.94 6.53
CA PRO A 4 -12.51 -4.79 6.50
C PRO A 4 -11.62 -4.43 5.30
N VAL A 5 -10.33 -4.18 5.56
CA VAL A 5 -9.34 -3.89 4.52
C VAL A 5 -9.31 -5.02 3.50
N GLN A 6 -9.59 -4.70 2.22
CA GLN A 6 -9.57 -5.69 1.15
C GLN A 6 -8.12 -5.92 0.74
N VAL A 7 -7.52 -6.97 1.31
CA VAL A 7 -6.18 -7.43 0.95
C VAL A 7 -6.31 -8.38 -0.23
N THR A 8 -5.83 -7.96 -1.41
CA THR A 8 -5.85 -8.81 -2.60
C THR A 8 -4.47 -9.39 -2.84
N SER A 9 -4.35 -10.72 -2.85
CA SER A 9 -3.18 -11.43 -3.36
C SER A 9 -3.34 -11.61 -4.87
N ASN A 10 -2.40 -11.08 -5.66
CA ASN A 10 -2.42 -11.22 -7.12
C ASN A 10 -1.94 -12.64 -7.53
N PRO A 11 -2.78 -13.49 -8.15
CA PRO A 11 -2.38 -14.85 -8.55
C PRO A 11 -1.65 -14.92 -9.91
N GLY A 12 -1.22 -13.81 -10.49
CA GLY A 12 -0.58 -13.76 -11.80
C GLY A 12 0.81 -14.41 -11.88
N SER A 13 0.90 -15.72 -12.11
CA SER A 13 1.84 -16.37 -13.04
C SER A 13 1.61 -17.89 -13.04
N HIS A 14 1.26 -18.43 -14.21
CA HIS A 14 1.27 -19.87 -14.49
C HIS A 14 2.70 -20.41 -14.31
N GLY A 15 2.91 -21.31 -13.36
CA GLY A 15 4.20 -21.99 -13.16
C GLY A 15 4.32 -22.68 -11.80
N LEU A 16 4.06 -23.99 -11.81
CA LEU A 16 4.67 -25.07 -11.01
C LEU A 16 5.10 -24.80 -9.55
N ASP A 17 4.40 -25.49 -8.65
CA ASP A 17 4.80 -25.94 -7.31
C ASP A 17 6.23 -25.62 -6.82
N SER A 18 6.36 -24.68 -5.88
CA SER A 18 7.30 -24.70 -4.73
C SER A 18 7.13 -23.42 -3.90
N ALA A 19 6.62 -23.53 -2.66
CA ALA A 19 6.57 -22.49 -1.62
C ALA A 19 6.51 -21.02 -2.11
N SER A 20 5.37 -20.61 -2.67
CA SER A 20 5.16 -19.22 -3.08
C SER A 20 4.87 -18.35 -1.85
N ASP A 21 5.86 -17.62 -1.35
CA ASP A 21 5.66 -16.59 -0.33
C ASP A 21 4.58 -15.58 -0.78
N PRO A 22 3.38 -15.57 -0.17
CA PRO A 22 2.31 -14.67 -0.57
C PRO A 22 2.75 -13.23 -0.28
N GLY A 23 2.38 -12.29 -1.16
CA GLY A 23 2.68 -10.89 -0.93
C GLY A 23 2.14 -10.43 0.44
N GLN A 24 2.99 -9.77 1.23
CA GLN A 24 2.65 -9.37 2.59
C GLN A 24 2.11 -7.94 2.61
N VAL A 25 0.96 -7.74 3.23
CA VAL A 25 0.41 -6.40 3.50
C VAL A 25 0.37 -6.19 5.01
N VAL A 26 1.06 -5.16 5.49
CA VAL A 26 1.11 -4.78 6.91
C VAL A 26 0.51 -3.39 7.06
N VAL A 27 -0.62 -3.30 7.74
CA VAL A 27 -1.29 -2.03 8.05
C VAL A 27 -1.11 -1.75 9.53
N ALA A 28 -0.47 -0.63 9.85
CA ALA A 28 -0.30 -0.22 11.24
C ALA A 28 -1.65 0.14 11.89
N PRO A 29 -1.79 -0.03 13.22
CA PRO A 29 -2.94 0.49 13.95
C PRO A 29 -3.08 2.01 13.75
N GLY A 30 -4.32 2.50 13.62
CA GLY A 30 -4.61 3.93 13.52
C GLY A 30 -4.46 4.53 12.11
N VAL A 31 -4.27 3.71 11.08
CA VAL A 31 -4.41 4.14 9.67
C VAL A 31 -5.88 4.48 9.40
N ALA A 32 -6.15 5.67 8.89
CA ALA A 32 -7.48 6.06 8.44
C ALA A 32 -7.72 5.52 7.03
N GLN A 33 -8.81 4.77 6.85
CA GLN A 33 -9.18 4.18 5.57
C GLN A 33 -10.61 4.58 5.24
N ALA A 34 -10.78 5.23 4.09
CA ALA A 34 -12.10 5.47 3.54
C ALA A 34 -12.60 4.22 2.78
N ASN A 35 -13.80 4.33 2.20
CA ASN A 35 -14.43 3.23 1.48
C ASN A 35 -13.66 2.89 0.19
N ASN A 36 -13.75 1.62 -0.22
CA ASN A 36 -13.18 1.11 -1.47
C ASN A 36 -11.65 1.25 -1.59
N VAL A 37 -10.94 1.08 -0.46
CA VAL A 37 -9.48 1.00 -0.44
C VAL A 37 -9.02 -0.43 -0.71
N ILE A 38 -8.15 -0.60 -1.72
CA ILE A 38 -7.58 -1.89 -2.12
C ILE A 38 -6.08 -1.87 -1.84
N LEU A 39 -5.61 -2.81 -1.02
CA LEU A 39 -4.19 -2.96 -0.69
C LEU A 39 -3.72 -4.33 -1.16
N GLY A 40 -2.60 -4.37 -1.88
CA GLY A 40 -2.07 -5.62 -2.40
C GLY A 40 -0.55 -5.62 -2.46
N ALA A 41 -0.01 -6.83 -2.41
CA ALA A 41 1.39 -7.08 -2.64
C ALA A 41 1.53 -8.29 -3.57
N ALA A 42 2.42 -8.19 -4.55
CA ALA A 42 2.81 -9.31 -5.39
C ALA A 42 3.63 -10.31 -4.57
N ARG A 43 3.80 -11.53 -5.09
CA ARG A 43 4.59 -12.58 -4.44
C ARG A 43 6.01 -12.10 -4.14
N GLY A 44 6.51 -12.42 -2.93
CA GLY A 44 7.81 -11.96 -2.45
C GLY A 44 7.95 -10.43 -2.30
N CYS A 45 6.85 -9.67 -2.37
CA CYS A 45 6.81 -8.23 -2.14
C CYS A 45 6.11 -7.92 -0.82
N ARG A 46 6.41 -6.74 -0.28
CA ARG A 46 5.82 -6.27 0.97
C ARG A 46 5.26 -4.87 0.83
N LEU A 47 4.02 -4.67 1.26
CA LEU A 47 3.39 -3.37 1.42
C LEU A 47 3.28 -3.04 2.91
N VAL A 48 3.79 -1.88 3.31
CA VAL A 48 3.67 -1.37 4.68
C VAL A 48 2.93 -0.04 4.65
N ILE A 49 1.87 0.05 5.43
CA ILE A 49 1.19 1.32 5.71
C ILE A 49 1.52 1.70 7.16
N SER A 50 2.31 2.76 7.32
CA SER A 50 2.75 3.23 8.64
C SER A 50 1.64 3.94 9.42
N PRO A 51 1.81 4.15 10.75
CA PRO A 51 0.83 4.86 11.56
C PRO A 51 0.56 6.28 11.06
N GLY A 52 -0.68 6.76 11.22
CA GLY A 52 -1.06 8.13 10.86
C GLY A 52 -1.19 8.39 9.36
N VAL A 53 -1.15 7.34 8.52
CA VAL A 53 -1.49 7.44 7.11
C VAL A 53 -3.01 7.58 6.93
N CYS A 54 -3.42 8.44 6.00
CA CYS A 54 -4.81 8.59 5.58
C CYS A 54 -4.99 8.13 4.14
N LEU A 55 -5.93 7.20 3.91
CA LEU A 55 -6.30 6.68 2.60
C LEU A 55 -7.71 7.16 2.24
N GLY A 56 -7.81 7.98 1.20
CA GLY A 56 -9.07 8.46 0.63
C GLY A 56 -9.88 7.37 -0.07
N CYS A 57 -11.07 7.72 -0.54
CA CYS A 57 -11.94 6.75 -1.21
C CYS A 57 -11.33 6.29 -2.53
N ASP A 58 -11.60 5.05 -2.93
CA ASP A 58 -11.18 4.52 -4.24
C ASP A 58 -9.65 4.51 -4.43
N VAL A 59 -8.90 4.31 -3.34
CA VAL A 59 -7.44 4.23 -3.36
C VAL A 59 -6.98 2.80 -3.59
N ILE A 60 -6.04 2.62 -4.52
CA ILE A 60 -5.43 1.33 -4.81
C ILE A 60 -3.93 1.42 -4.59
N VAL A 61 -3.38 0.57 -3.73
CA VAL A 61 -1.94 0.48 -3.46
C VAL A 61 -1.47 -0.94 -3.70
N GLN A 62 -0.57 -1.11 -4.69
CA GLN A 62 -0.02 -2.40 -5.06
C GLN A 62 1.51 -2.37 -4.96
N ALA A 63 2.09 -3.15 -4.05
CA ALA A 63 3.51 -3.47 -4.10
C ALA A 63 3.73 -4.50 -5.23
N ALA A 64 4.39 -4.12 -6.31
CA ALA A 64 4.56 -4.96 -7.49
C ALA A 64 5.98 -5.53 -7.63
N ARG A 65 7.00 -4.88 -7.03
CA ARG A 65 8.39 -5.29 -7.23
C ARG A 65 9.28 -4.92 -6.04
N GLY A 66 9.24 -5.68 -4.94
CA GLY A 66 9.97 -5.39 -3.70
C GLY A 66 9.11 -4.64 -2.67
N ASP A 67 9.76 -3.99 -1.72
CA ASP A 67 9.08 -3.34 -0.60
C ASP A 67 8.53 -1.96 -0.98
N LEU A 68 7.26 -1.71 -0.64
CA LEU A 68 6.61 -0.41 -0.71
C LEU A 68 6.21 0.01 0.71
N VAL A 69 6.77 1.12 1.18
CA VAL A 69 6.43 1.69 2.49
C VAL A 69 5.75 3.04 2.27
N ILE A 70 4.52 3.16 2.76
CA ILE A 70 3.82 4.44 2.88
C ILE A 70 4.13 4.99 4.28
N GLU A 71 4.99 6.00 4.31
CA GLU A 71 5.56 6.56 5.55
C GLU A 71 4.52 7.25 6.45
N PRO A 72 4.82 7.41 7.76
CA PRO A 72 3.91 8.06 8.70
C PRO A 72 3.47 9.45 8.26
N GLY A 73 2.17 9.74 8.42
CA GLY A 73 1.58 11.04 8.10
C GLY A 73 1.31 11.29 6.62
N ALA A 74 1.57 10.32 5.73
CA ALA A 74 1.20 10.41 4.32
C ALA A 74 -0.33 10.48 4.14
N ILE A 75 -0.78 11.28 3.19
CA ILE A 75 -2.19 11.40 2.81
C ILE A 75 -2.33 11.02 1.33
N LEU A 76 -3.04 9.93 1.05
CA LEU A 76 -3.44 9.57 -0.31
C LEU A 76 -4.87 10.05 -0.52
N GLY A 77 -5.05 11.03 -1.40
CA GLY A 77 -6.37 11.54 -1.77
C GLY A 77 -7.23 10.49 -2.49
N SER A 78 -8.49 10.81 -2.72
CA SER A 78 -9.40 9.89 -3.40
C SER A 78 -8.99 9.61 -4.85
N GLY A 79 -9.20 8.38 -5.32
CA GLY A 79 -8.88 7.95 -6.69
C GLY A 79 -7.38 7.79 -6.98
N VAL A 80 -6.53 7.70 -5.94
CA VAL A 80 -5.09 7.53 -6.10
C VAL A 80 -4.73 6.08 -6.37
N LEU A 81 -3.94 5.85 -7.42
CA LEU A 81 -3.29 4.57 -7.73
C LEU A 81 -1.79 4.68 -7.43
N VAL A 82 -1.29 3.85 -6.51
CA VAL A 82 0.14 3.69 -6.24
C VAL A 82 0.56 2.28 -6.64
N VAL A 83 1.48 2.19 -7.60
CA VAL A 83 2.14 0.93 -7.96
C VAL A 83 3.60 1.00 -7.54
N GLY A 84 3.93 0.33 -6.44
CA GLY A 84 5.27 0.23 -5.90
C GLY A 84 6.15 -0.61 -6.80
N ARG A 85 7.03 0.05 -7.55
CA ARG A 85 8.28 -0.55 -8.00
C ARG A 85 9.25 -0.33 -6.84
N GLY A 86 9.43 -1.33 -5.99
CA GLY A 86 10.40 -1.31 -4.90
C GLY A 86 11.79 -1.01 -5.46
N LEU A 87 12.12 0.26 -5.40
CA LEU A 87 13.48 0.75 -5.43
C LEU A 87 13.82 0.89 -3.96
N HIS A 88 14.77 0.09 -3.51
CA HIS A 88 15.52 0.39 -2.30
C HIS A 88 16.28 1.70 -2.56
N TRP A 89 15.57 2.82 -2.48
CA TRP A 89 16.09 4.17 -2.62
C TRP A 89 15.57 4.97 -1.43
N SER A 90 16.51 5.42 -0.61
CA SER A 90 16.32 6.52 0.33
C SER A 90 16.04 7.80 -0.47
N ALA A 91 14.85 7.92 -1.06
CA ALA A 91 14.29 9.23 -1.40
C ALA A 91 13.54 9.67 -0.17
N ARG A 92 14.14 10.58 0.58
CA ARG A 92 13.37 11.49 1.40
C ARG A 92 12.43 12.26 0.45
N LEU A 93 11.21 11.79 0.29
CA LEU A 93 10.14 12.58 -0.31
C LEU A 93 9.90 13.75 0.64
N HIS A 94 10.44 14.93 0.33
CA HIS A 94 9.96 16.17 0.92
C HIS A 94 8.50 16.33 0.49
N TRP A 95 7.57 15.90 1.34
CA TRP A 95 6.15 16.12 1.14
C TRP A 95 5.88 17.62 0.99
N ILE A 96 5.20 18.00 -0.10
CA ILE A 96 4.52 19.29 -0.22
C ILE A 96 3.41 19.27 0.82
N LYS A 97 3.62 20.00 1.92
CA LYS A 97 2.58 20.33 2.89
C LYS A 97 1.60 21.25 2.17
N GLN A 98 0.51 20.72 1.62
CA GLN A 98 -0.60 21.57 1.18
C GLN A 98 -1.19 22.20 2.44
N HIS A 99 -0.94 23.50 2.62
CA HIS A 99 -1.64 24.32 3.59
C HIS A 99 -3.11 24.36 3.22
N ALA A 100 -3.95 23.77 4.06
CA ALA A 100 -5.33 24.19 4.18
C ALA A 100 -5.37 25.30 5.24
N ASP A 101 -5.72 26.51 4.81
CA ASP A 101 -6.22 27.59 5.67
C ASP A 101 -7.52 27.17 6.38
#